data_AF-A0A8S9YJ02-F1
#
_entry.id   AF-A0A8S9YJ02-F1
#
_cell.length_a   1.000
_cell.length_b   1.000
_cell.length_c   1.000
_cell.angle_alpha   90.00
_cell.angle_beta   90.00
_cell.angle_gamma   90.00
#
_symmetry.space_group_name_H-M   'P 1'
#
loop_
_entity.id
_entity.type
_entity.pdbx_description
1 polymer ?
#
loop_
_entity_poly.entity_id
_entity_poly.type
_entity_poly.pdbx_seq_one_letter_code
_entity_poly.pdbx_strand_id
1 'polypeptide(L)'
;MTAKSKSGALSMLRPRALTAALDRVNMGGIQSVMLFNTGGVLLAFTSSTDENERSKAAIAASIWNIYQRHLEASESSLRNS
;
A
#
# COMPACT_ATOMS: atom_id res chain seq x y z
N MET A 1 -4.42 46.24 -2.75
CA MET A 1 -4.41 45.00 -1.93
C MET A 1 -4.83 43.84 -2.81
N THR A 2 -3.89 43.14 -3.43
CA THR A 2 -4.17 41.97 -4.27
C THR A 2 -3.67 40.73 -3.55
N ALA A 3 -4.60 39.92 -3.05
CA ALA A 3 -4.29 38.67 -2.38
C ALA A 3 -3.69 37.68 -3.39
N LYS A 4 -2.42 37.34 -3.21
CA LYS A 4 -1.73 36.28 -3.95
C LYS A 4 -2.23 34.94 -3.40
N SER A 5 -3.17 34.30 -4.11
CA SER A 5 -3.54 32.91 -3.84
C SER A 5 -2.30 32.04 -4.05
N LYS A 6 -1.75 31.49 -2.97
CA LYS A 6 -0.71 30.45 -3.05
C LYS A 6 -1.37 29.23 -3.69
N SER A 7 -1.09 29.00 -4.97
CA SER A 7 -1.34 27.72 -5.62
C SER A 7 -0.59 26.66 -4.81
N GLY A 8 -1.30 25.94 -3.95
CA GLY A 8 -0.76 24.79 -3.24
C GLY A 8 -0.24 23.82 -4.28
N ALA A 9 1.07 23.54 -4.27
CA ALA A 9 1.64 22.54 -5.14
C ALA A 9 0.91 21.23 -4.88
N LEU A 10 0.24 20.69 -5.91
CA LEU A 10 -0.35 19.36 -5.83
C LEU A 10 0.76 18.38 -5.46
N SER A 11 0.70 17.84 -4.24
CA SER A 11 1.69 16.88 -3.75
C SER A 11 1.44 15.55 -4.44
N MET A 12 2.16 15.30 -5.54
CA MET A 12 2.10 14.03 -6.27
C MET A 12 3.25 13.13 -5.86
N LEU A 13 2.94 11.85 -5.69
CA LEU A 13 3.95 10.83 -5.46
C LEU A 13 4.82 10.70 -6.72
N ARG A 14 6.14 10.62 -6.55
CA ARG A 14 7.09 10.42 -7.64
C ARG A 14 7.32 8.91 -7.84
N PRO A 15 6.87 8.30 -8.95
CA PRO A 15 6.94 6.85 -9.13
C PRO A 15 8.37 6.29 -9.03
N ARG A 16 9.35 7.00 -9.60
CA ARG A 16 10.77 6.60 -9.55
C ARG A 16 11.36 6.62 -8.14
N ALA A 17 10.99 7.63 -7.34
CA ALA A 17 11.45 7.72 -5.96
C ALA A 17 10.82 6.64 -5.09
N LEU A 18 9.58 6.25 -5.40
CA LEU A 18 8.89 5.14 -4.75
C LEU A 18 9.58 3.81 -5.05
N THR A 19 9.83 3.48 -6.32
CA THR A 19 10.52 2.22 -6.67
C THR A 19 11.90 2.14 -6.03
N ALA A 20 12.68 3.23 -6.09
CA ALA A 20 14.00 3.29 -5.43
C ALA A 20 13.94 3.12 -3.91
N ALA A 21 12.83 3.53 -3.27
CA ALA A 21 12.62 3.30 -1.85
C ALA A 21 12.29 1.82 -1.56
N LEU A 22 11.48 1.18 -2.41
CA LEU A 22 11.18 -0.25 -2.31
C LEU A 22 12.43 -1.12 -2.53
N ASP A 23 13.29 -0.76 -3.48
CA ASP A 23 14.53 -1.50 -3.78
C ASP A 23 15.47 -1.57 -2.57
N ARG A 24 15.51 -0.52 -1.75
CA ARG A 24 16.33 -0.51 -0.52
C ARG A 24 15.87 -1.54 0.50
N VAL A 25 14.61 -1.93 0.46
CA VAL A 25 14.04 -2.93 1.38
C VAL A 25 14.31 -4.34 0.86
N ASN A 26 14.59 -4.50 -0.43
CA ASN A 26 14.83 -5.79 -1.06
C ASN A 26 16.26 -6.33 -0.81
N MET A 27 16.64 -6.46 0.46
CA MET A 27 17.95 -6.98 0.90
C MET A 27 17.78 -8.22 1.79
N GLY A 28 18.84 -9.03 1.93
CA GLY A 28 18.88 -10.10 2.93
C GLY A 28 17.95 -11.29 2.66
N GLY A 29 17.71 -11.63 1.39
CA GLY A 29 16.89 -12.79 1.01
C GLY A 29 15.40 -12.50 0.85
N ILE A 30 14.99 -11.22 0.94
CA ILE A 30 13.65 -10.80 0.54
C ILE A 30 13.47 -11.06 -0.96
N GLN A 31 12.33 -11.64 -1.33
CA GLN A 31 12.03 -12.02 -2.71
C GLN A 31 11.14 -11.01 -3.43
N SER A 32 10.22 -10.39 -2.70
CA SER A 32 9.34 -9.37 -3.25
C SER A 32 8.92 -8.37 -2.19
N VAL A 33 8.85 -7.09 -2.58
CA VAL A 33 8.25 -6.00 -1.82
C VAL A 33 7.19 -5.37 -2.70
N MET A 34 5.95 -5.28 -2.21
CA MET A 34 4.81 -4.76 -2.97
C MET A 34 4.14 -3.61 -2.22
N LEU A 35 3.75 -2.59 -2.99
CA LEU A 35 2.78 -1.58 -2.57
C LEU A 35 1.51 -1.75 -3.40
N PHE A 36 0.38 -1.97 -2.73
CA PHE A 36 -0.93 -2.14 -3.34
C PHE A 36 -2.00 -1.43 -2.50
N ASN A 37 -3.15 -1.14 -3.10
CA ASN A 37 -4.29 -0.58 -2.38
C ASN A 37 -5.16 -1.68 -1.72
N THR A 38 -6.14 -1.28 -0.92
CA THR A 38 -7.06 -2.22 -0.24
C THR A 38 -7.92 -3.06 -1.19
N GLY A 39 -8.04 -2.66 -2.46
CA GLY A 39 -8.67 -3.45 -3.52
C GLY A 39 -7.75 -4.51 -4.15
N GLY A 40 -6.49 -4.58 -3.73
CA GLY A 40 -5.50 -5.52 -4.29
C GLY A 40 -4.84 -5.05 -5.58
N VAL A 41 -5.05 -3.79 -5.98
CA VAL A 41 -4.40 -3.22 -7.18
C VAL A 41 -2.96 -2.86 -6.85
N LEU A 42 -2.02 -3.48 -7.58
CA LEU A 42 -0.60 -3.24 -7.44
C LEU A 42 -0.20 -1.86 -7.98
N LEU A 43 0.45 -1.06 -7.15
CA LEU A 43 0.88 0.31 -7.45
C LEU A 43 2.38 0.39 -7.76
N ALA A 44 3.20 -0.37 -7.02
CA ALA A 44 4.62 -0.54 -7.25
C ALA A 44 5.11 -1.83 -6.62
N PHE A 45 6.20 -2.40 -7.13
CA PHE A 45 6.82 -3.57 -6.55
C PHE A 45 8.29 -3.66 -6.95
N THR A 46 9.02 -4.48 -6.21
CA THR A 46 10.38 -4.94 -6.55
C THR A 46 10.37 -6.43 -6.31
N SER A 47 10.77 -7.22 -7.29
CA SER A 47 10.85 -8.68 -7.15
C SER A 47 12.19 -9.18 -7.66
N SER A 48 12.76 -10.16 -6.96
CA SER A 48 13.92 -10.92 -7.41
C SER A 48 13.52 -12.21 -8.16
N THR A 49 12.23 -12.53 -8.24
CA THR A 49 11.69 -13.72 -8.90
C THR A 49 10.67 -13.36 -9.97
N ASP A 50 10.55 -14.19 -11.01
CA ASP A 50 9.57 -14.01 -12.11
C ASP A 50 8.19 -14.55 -11.73
N GLU A 51 7.69 -14.15 -10.55
CA GLU A 51 6.39 -14.55 -10.03
C GLU A 51 5.33 -13.44 -10.21
N ASN A 52 4.05 -13.83 -10.25
CA ASN A 52 2.96 -12.91 -10.53
C ASN A 52 2.56 -12.05 -9.31
N GLU A 53 3.27 -10.93 -9.13
CA GLU A 53 3.07 -9.99 -8.01
C GLU A 53 1.66 -9.36 -7.97
N ARG A 54 0.97 -9.26 -9.10
CA ARG A 54 -0.42 -8.76 -9.11
C ARG A 54 -1.37 -9.72 -8.40
N SER A 55 -1.20 -11.02 -8.61
CA SER A 55 -1.98 -12.04 -7.91
C SER A 55 -1.66 -12.06 -6.41
N LYS A 56 -0.37 -11.93 -6.05
CA LYS A 56 0.05 -11.86 -4.64
C LYS A 56 -0.55 -10.64 -3.93
N ALA A 57 -0.54 -9.47 -4.56
CA ALA A 57 -1.17 -8.27 -4.03
C ALA A 57 -2.69 -8.44 -3.81
N ALA A 58 -3.39 -9.05 -4.77
CA ALA A 58 -4.82 -9.31 -4.65
C ALA A 58 -5.14 -10.26 -3.47
N ILE A 59 -4.35 -11.32 -3.31
CA ILE A 59 -4.50 -12.27 -2.20
C ILE A 59 -4.20 -11.59 -0.87
N ALA A 60 -3.09 -10.86 -0.77
CA ALA A 60 -2.69 -10.17 0.44
C ALA A 60 -3.75 -9.14 0.88
N ALA A 61 -4.29 -8.35 -0.05
CA ALA A 61 -5.37 -7.41 0.23
C ALA A 61 -6.65 -8.11 0.70
N SER A 62 -7.00 -9.24 0.09
CA SER A 62 -8.16 -10.05 0.52
C SER A 62 -8.00 -10.54 1.96
N ILE A 63 -6.85 -11.12 2.30
CA ILE A 63 -6.53 -11.59 3.66
C ILE A 63 -6.61 -10.43 4.65
N TRP A 64 -5.94 -9.31 4.36
CA TRP A 64 -5.96 -8.13 5.21
C TRP A 64 -7.40 -7.65 5.49
N ASN A 65 -8.22 -7.53 4.44
CA ASN A 65 -9.60 -7.07 4.56
C ASN A 65 -10.47 -8.00 5.41
N ILE A 66 -10.25 -9.32 5.35
CA ILE A 66 -10.95 -10.28 6.21
C ILE A 66 -10.60 -10.01 7.68
N TYR A 67 -9.30 -9.95 8.01
CA TYR A 67 -8.87 -9.70 9.38
C TYR A 67 -9.33 -8.34 9.91
N GLN A 68 -9.26 -7.30 9.07
CA GLN A 68 -9.72 -5.96 9.43
C GLN A 68 -11.21 -5.96 9.83
N ARG A 69 -12.07 -6.63 9.06
CA ARG A 69 -13.51 -6.74 9.38
C ARG A 69 -13.76 -7.52 10.67
N HIS A 70 -13.00 -8.58 10.91
CA HIS A 70 -13.11 -9.34 12.16
C HIS A 70 -12.72 -8.51 13.38
N LEU A 71 -11.65 -7.71 13.27
CA LEU A 71 -11.23 -6.75 14.29
C LEU A 71 -12.34 -5.71 14.56
N GLU A 72 -12.83 -5.05 13.51
CA GLU A 72 -13.92 -4.06 13.62
C GLU A 72 -15.18 -4.63 14.27
N ALA A 73 -15.58 -5.86 13.88
CA ALA A 73 -16.71 -6.54 14.48
C ALA A 73 -16.48 -6.82 15.97
N SER A 74 -15.28 -7.27 16.35
CA SER A 74 -14.95 -7.54 17.75
C SER A 74 -14.95 -6.26 18.62
N GLU A 75 -14.38 -5.16 18.11
CA GLU A 75 -14.40 -3.85 18.78
C GLU A 75 -15.82 -3.29 18.91
N SER A 76 -16.67 -3.48 17.89
CA SER A 76 -18.06 -3.04 17.94
C SER A 76 -18.88 -3.77 19.03
N SER A 77 -18.60 -5.05 19.26
CA SER A 77 -19.24 -5.84 20.31
C SER A 77 -18.89 -5.32 21.71
N LEU A 78 -17.61 -5.01 21.93
CA LEU A 78 -17.11 -4.44 23.20
C LEU A 78 -17.64 -3.04 23.49
N ARG A 79 -17.92 -2.23 22.45
CA ARG A 79 -18.46 -0.88 22.62
C ARG A 79 -19.95 -0.82 22.90
N ASN A 80 -20.70 -1.87 22.55
CA ASN A 80 -22.15 -1.93 22.66
C ASN A 80 -22.63 -2.78 23.86
N SER A 81 -21.70 -3.22 24.72
CA SER A 81 -21.96 -3.92 25.98
C SER A 81 -21.77 -3.00 27.18
#